data_AF-A0AA36B9K7-F1
#
_entry.id   AF-A0AA36B9K7-F1
#
_cell.length_a   1.000
_cell.length_b   1.000
_cell.length_c   1.000
_cell.angle_alpha   90.00
_cell.angle_beta   90.00
_cell.angle_gamma   90.00
#
_symmetry.space_group_name_H-M   'P 1'
#
loop_
_entity.id
_entity.type
_entity.pdbx_description
1 polymer ?
#
loop_
_entity_poly.entity_id
_entity_poly.type
_entity_poly.pdbx_seq_one_letter_code
_entity_poly.pdbx_strand_id
1 'polypeptide(L)'
;MICEWDLVCNNLGLAESTQTVYALGQVVSGLLAPYLVEKYGRKPTRVTSNILLVVLNLIAAYSQFYWWFTTIRFFAGIVREAYVFSTLNLICELYAKERRIIMSKSSNTTENIILILYILAVAEVSGASCGDYIYISELYPTHIRSVGNGIATTFMRTVCMISPFLKLLAMAFPWAPGVIIGASCIVTSILIQVFLPETGNRVLPQRIEDLKMAEKKNKRNDIKMQGVS
;
A
#
# COMPACT_ATOMS: atom_id res chain seq x y z
N MET A 1 4.01 3.13 30.13
CA MET A 1 4.33 1.68 30.09
C MET A 1 5.76 1.37 29.64
N ILE A 2 6.49 2.27 28.95
CA ILE A 2 7.85 1.99 28.42
C ILE A 2 8.99 2.46 29.36
N CYS A 3 8.68 3.20 30.45
CA CYS A 3 9.68 3.69 31.40
C CYS A 3 9.77 2.90 32.73
N GLU A 4 9.07 1.76 32.87
CA GLU A 4 9.12 0.98 34.12
C GLU A 4 10.43 0.19 34.28
N TRP A 5 11.20 0.04 33.19
CA TRP A 5 12.53 -0.55 33.21
C TRP A 5 13.55 0.55 32.98
N ASP A 6 14.34 0.85 33.99
CA ASP A 6 15.44 1.84 34.06
C ASP A 6 16.57 1.62 33.01
N LEU A 7 16.34 0.74 32.02
CA LEU A 7 17.27 0.33 30.98
C LEU A 7 17.15 1.16 29.68
N VAL A 8 15.99 1.77 29.42
CA VAL A 8 15.75 2.56 28.19
C VAL A 8 15.95 4.06 28.41
N CYS A 9 15.68 4.57 29.62
CA CYS A 9 15.91 5.98 29.94
C CYS A 9 17.40 6.37 29.98
N ASN A 10 18.30 5.41 30.18
CA ASN A 10 19.74 5.65 30.30
C ASN A 10 20.54 5.41 29.00
N ASN A 11 19.91 4.84 27.95
CA ASN A 11 20.58 4.49 26.69
C ASN A 11 19.69 4.85 25.48
N LEU A 12 19.90 6.04 24.91
CA LEU A 12 19.22 6.49 23.67
C LEU A 12 19.31 5.47 22.51
N GLY A 13 20.38 4.67 22.46
CA GLY A 13 20.61 3.69 21.39
C GLY A 13 19.62 2.51 21.35
N LEU A 14 18.90 2.19 22.45
CA LEU A 14 17.93 1.08 22.44
C LEU A 14 16.62 1.42 21.71
N ALA A 15 16.25 2.70 21.62
CA ALA A 15 15.11 3.09 20.79
C ALA A 15 15.48 2.98 19.29
N GLU A 16 16.69 3.41 18.96
CA GLU A 16 17.24 3.34 17.60
C GLU A 16 17.45 1.90 17.14
N SER A 17 17.89 1.00 18.03
CA SER A 17 18.05 -0.43 17.69
C SER A 17 16.74 -1.10 17.26
N THR A 18 15.60 -0.71 17.84
CA THR A 18 14.31 -1.27 17.42
C THR A 18 13.91 -0.80 16.02
N GLN A 19 14.33 0.40 15.61
CA GLN A 19 14.12 0.91 14.26
C GLN A 19 15.02 0.21 13.25
N THR A 20 16.28 -0.04 13.60
CA THR A 20 17.20 -0.77 12.71
C THR A 20 16.75 -2.21 12.50
N VAL A 21 16.30 -2.91 13.55
CA VAL A 21 15.74 -4.27 13.41
C VAL A 21 14.46 -4.28 12.57
N TYR A 22 13.60 -3.29 12.74
CA TYR A 22 12.42 -3.14 11.89
C TYR A 22 12.81 -2.96 10.41
N ALA A 23 13.81 -2.11 10.12
CA ALA A 23 14.32 -1.88 8.79
C ALA A 23 14.97 -3.14 8.18
N LEU A 24 15.67 -3.95 8.98
CA LEU A 24 16.17 -5.25 8.54
C LEU A 24 15.02 -6.18 8.09
N GLY A 25 13.90 -6.16 8.80
CA GLY A 25 12.68 -6.87 8.39
C GLY A 25 12.16 -6.40 7.03
N GLN A 26 12.16 -5.09 6.76
CA GLN A 26 11.74 -4.54 5.47
C GLN A 26 12.64 -5.03 4.33
N VAL A 27 13.96 -5.08 4.52
CA VAL A 27 14.90 -5.59 3.52
C VAL A 27 14.61 -7.05 3.17
N VAL A 28 14.36 -7.90 4.17
CA VAL A 28 14.00 -9.31 3.95
C VAL A 28 12.69 -9.44 3.18
N SER A 29 11.71 -8.59 3.49
CA SER A 29 10.44 -8.58 2.77
C SER A 29 10.60 -8.16 1.31
N GLY A 30 11.48 -7.22 0.97
CA GLY A 30 11.70 -6.82 -0.43
C GLY A 30 12.05 -8.00 -1.34
N LEU A 31 12.70 -9.04 -0.81
CA LEU A 31 13.03 -10.27 -1.53
C LEU A 31 11.86 -11.26 -1.64
N LEU A 32 11.00 -11.33 -0.62
CA LEU A 32 9.91 -12.31 -0.53
C LEU A 32 8.56 -11.78 -1.02
N ALA A 33 8.30 -10.48 -0.87
CA ALA A 33 7.04 -9.84 -1.16
C ALA A 33 6.57 -10.02 -2.61
N PRO A 34 7.43 -9.90 -3.65
CA PRO A 34 7.01 -10.12 -5.03
C PRO A 34 6.43 -11.52 -5.24
N TYR A 35 7.11 -12.54 -4.71
CA TYR A 35 6.67 -13.94 -4.79
C TYR A 35 5.34 -14.18 -4.05
N LEU A 36 5.18 -13.59 -2.86
CA LEU A 36 3.95 -13.74 -2.06
C LEU A 36 2.74 -13.08 -2.74
N VAL A 37 2.91 -11.88 -3.29
CA VAL A 37 1.84 -11.13 -3.95
C VAL A 37 1.34 -11.84 -5.20
N GLU A 38 2.24 -12.46 -5.96
CA GLU A 38 1.89 -13.24 -7.14
C GLU A 38 1.14 -14.53 -6.79
N LYS A 39 1.54 -15.22 -5.72
CA LYS A 39 0.92 -16.48 -5.30
C LYS A 39 -0.44 -16.31 -4.63
N TYR A 40 -0.55 -15.36 -3.70
CA TYR A 40 -1.78 -15.16 -2.91
C TYR A 40 -2.76 -14.18 -3.58
N GLY A 41 -2.35 -13.49 -4.64
CA GLY A 41 -3.16 -12.52 -5.35
C GLY A 41 -3.05 -11.11 -4.75
N ARG A 42 -3.15 -10.09 -5.61
CA ARG A 42 -2.79 -8.70 -5.26
C ARG A 42 -3.74 -8.03 -4.25
N LYS A 43 -5.05 -8.18 -4.42
CA LYS A 43 -6.08 -7.59 -3.54
C LYS A 43 -6.22 -8.27 -2.17
N PRO A 44 -6.28 -9.61 -2.07
CA PRO A 44 -6.34 -10.26 -0.77
C PRO A 44 -5.07 -10.04 0.03
N THR A 45 -3.88 -10.06 -0.62
CA THR A 45 -2.60 -9.80 0.07
C THR A 45 -2.58 -8.43 0.75
N ARG A 46 -3.17 -7.40 0.13
CA ARG A 46 -3.28 -6.07 0.74
C ARG A 46 -4.10 -6.10 2.05
N VAL A 47 -5.27 -6.72 2.04
CA VAL A 47 -6.16 -6.78 3.22
C VAL A 47 -5.58 -7.69 4.30
N THR A 48 -5.09 -8.88 3.95
CA THR A 48 -4.53 -9.83 4.92
C THR A 48 -3.27 -9.28 5.58
N SER A 49 -2.38 -8.63 4.83
CA SER A 49 -1.17 -8.02 5.39
C SER A 49 -1.50 -6.90 6.36
N ASN A 50 -2.49 -6.07 6.05
CA ASN A 50 -2.89 -4.98 6.94
C ASN A 50 -3.57 -5.48 8.22
N ILE A 51 -4.41 -6.52 8.14
CA ILE A 51 -4.98 -7.18 9.33
C ILE A 51 -3.86 -7.78 10.20
N LEU A 52 -2.93 -8.50 9.57
CA LEU A 52 -1.79 -9.11 10.27
C LEU A 52 -0.92 -8.04 10.95
N LEU A 53 -0.72 -6.89 10.32
CA LEU A 53 0.02 -5.78 10.91
C LEU A 53 -0.67 -5.22 12.16
N VAL A 54 -2.00 -5.08 12.16
CA VAL A 54 -2.75 -4.65 13.35
C VAL A 54 -2.58 -5.65 14.49
N VAL A 55 -2.69 -6.95 14.20
CA VAL A 55 -2.49 -8.01 15.20
C VAL A 55 -1.08 -7.94 15.78
N LEU A 56 -0.04 -7.83 14.95
CA LEU A 56 1.34 -7.72 15.43
C LEU A 56 1.58 -6.46 16.29
N ASN A 57 0.98 -5.32 15.92
CA ASN A 57 1.08 -4.10 16.72
C ASN A 57 0.34 -4.19 18.06
N LEU A 58 -0.79 -4.89 18.11
CA LEU A 58 -1.50 -5.18 19.36
C LEU A 58 -0.66 -6.08 20.27
N ILE A 59 -0.06 -7.16 19.73
CA ILE A 59 0.82 -8.04 20.50
C ILE A 59 2.04 -7.26 21.01
N ALA A 60 2.61 -6.37 20.19
CA ALA A 60 3.72 -5.51 20.60
C ALA A 60 3.35 -4.57 21.76
N ALA A 61 2.09 -4.13 21.84
CA ALA A 61 1.62 -3.23 22.90
C ALA A 61 1.57 -3.87 24.29
N TYR A 62 1.38 -5.20 24.37
CA TYR A 62 1.35 -5.95 25.64
C TYR A 62 2.70 -6.59 26.00
N SER A 63 3.74 -6.42 25.17
CA SER A 63 5.03 -7.07 25.38
C SER A 63 5.84 -6.41 26.50
N GLN A 64 6.07 -7.14 27.60
CA GLN A 64 6.88 -6.69 28.74
C GLN A 64 8.38 -7.02 28.60
N PHE A 65 8.76 -7.90 27.65
CA PHE A 65 10.16 -8.28 27.41
C PHE A 65 10.72 -7.55 26.17
N TYR A 66 11.91 -6.95 26.30
CA TYR A 66 12.57 -6.20 25.23
C TYR A 66 12.89 -7.04 23.98
N TRP A 67 13.44 -8.25 24.18
CA TRP A 67 13.78 -9.14 23.05
C TRP A 67 12.54 -9.58 22.28
N TRP A 68 11.46 -9.90 23.00
CA TRP A 68 10.18 -10.27 22.40
C TRP A 68 9.58 -9.14 21.58
N PHE A 69 9.59 -7.92 22.13
CA PHE A 69 9.16 -6.71 21.43
C PHE A 69 9.97 -6.48 20.14
N THR A 70 11.28 -6.66 20.21
CA THR A 70 12.20 -6.49 19.06
C THR A 70 11.94 -7.52 17.96
N THR A 71 11.69 -8.78 18.32
CA THR A 71 11.31 -9.83 17.37
C THR A 71 9.97 -9.55 16.71
N ILE A 72 8.96 -9.10 17.46
CA ILE A 72 7.66 -8.71 16.88
C ILE A 72 7.85 -7.54 15.90
N ARG A 73 8.71 -6.58 16.21
CA ARG A 73 9.03 -5.46 15.31
C ARG A 73 9.69 -5.92 14.02
N PHE A 74 10.56 -6.92 14.06
CA PHE A 74 11.13 -7.51 12.85
C PHE A 74 10.05 -8.07 11.91
N PHE A 75 9.12 -8.88 12.44
CA PHE A 75 8.01 -9.42 11.66
C PHE A 75 7.02 -8.34 11.19
N ALA A 76 6.75 -7.33 12.03
CA ALA A 76 5.93 -6.19 11.64
C ALA A 76 6.55 -5.41 10.46
N GLY A 77 7.88 -5.27 10.44
CA GLY A 77 8.62 -4.70 9.31
C GLY A 77 8.42 -5.48 8.01
N ILE A 78 8.48 -6.82 8.07
CA ILE A 78 8.22 -7.68 6.92
C ILE A 78 6.79 -7.46 6.39
N VAL A 79 5.81 -7.53 7.27
CA VAL A 79 4.38 -7.42 6.88
C VAL A 79 4.05 -6.03 6.35
N ARG A 80 4.63 -4.97 6.93
CA ARG A 80 4.43 -3.60 6.46
C ARG A 80 4.97 -3.41 5.05
N GLU A 81 6.17 -3.90 4.77
CA GLU A 81 6.76 -3.74 3.45
C GLU A 81 5.99 -4.54 2.38
N ALA A 82 5.51 -5.73 2.72
CA ALA A 82 4.63 -6.51 1.83
C ALA A 82 3.32 -5.78 1.49
N TYR A 83 2.75 -5.01 2.45
CA TYR A 83 1.60 -4.13 2.21
C TYR A 83 1.93 -3.02 1.20
N VAL A 84 3.12 -2.41 1.32
CA VAL A 84 3.58 -1.36 0.40
C VAL A 84 3.72 -1.93 -1.02
N PHE A 85 4.41 -3.06 -1.19
CA PHE A 85 4.55 -3.73 -2.49
C PHE A 85 3.19 -4.08 -3.13
N SER A 86 2.25 -4.59 -2.34
CA SER A 86 0.89 -4.91 -2.82
C SER A 86 0.17 -3.67 -3.33
N THR A 87 0.35 -2.54 -2.64
CA THR A 87 -0.24 -1.26 -3.01
C THR A 87 0.37 -0.75 -4.32
N LEU A 88 1.71 -0.74 -4.46
CA LEU A 88 2.38 -0.36 -5.71
C LEU A 88 1.92 -1.19 -6.91
N ASN A 89 1.79 -2.51 -6.75
CA ASN A 89 1.30 -3.38 -7.83
C ASN A 89 -0.13 -3.07 -8.25
N LEU A 90 -1.02 -2.76 -7.30
CA LEU A 90 -2.38 -2.35 -7.59
C LEU A 90 -2.42 -1.02 -8.35
N ILE A 91 -1.52 -0.09 -8.02
CA ILE A 91 -1.38 1.21 -8.68
C ILE A 91 -0.97 1.02 -10.14
N CYS A 92 0.04 0.17 -10.40
CA CYS A 92 0.43 -0.20 -11.75
C CYS A 92 -0.71 -0.81 -12.57
N GLU A 93 -1.51 -1.68 -11.94
CA GLU A 93 -2.66 -2.33 -12.58
C GLU A 93 -3.79 -1.34 -12.89
N LEU A 94 -4.08 -0.43 -11.95
CA LEU A 94 -5.06 0.63 -12.11
C LEU A 94 -4.68 1.58 -13.25
N TYR A 95 -3.42 2.00 -13.31
CA TYR A 95 -2.93 2.86 -14.38
C TYR A 95 -3.00 2.17 -15.75
N ALA A 96 -2.64 0.89 -15.82
CA ALA A 96 -2.80 0.10 -17.05
C ALA A 96 -4.27 -0.01 -17.48
N LYS A 97 -5.20 -0.02 -16.53
CA LYS A 97 -6.65 -0.01 -16.78
C LYS A 97 -7.13 1.36 -17.24
N GLU A 98 -6.67 2.44 -16.63
CA GLU A 98 -7.02 3.83 -17.00
C GLU A 98 -6.62 4.13 -18.45
N ARG A 99 -5.41 3.74 -18.88
CA ARG A 99 -5.01 3.84 -20.30
C ARG A 99 -5.94 3.06 -21.24
N ARG A 100 -6.49 1.91 -20.80
CA ARG A 100 -7.45 1.12 -21.59
C ARG A 100 -8.86 1.75 -21.59
N ILE A 101 -9.26 2.40 -20.50
CA ILE A 101 -10.58 3.05 -20.38
C ILE A 101 -10.62 4.37 -21.16
N ILE A 102 -9.55 5.17 -21.11
CA ILE A 102 -9.36 6.37 -21.96
C ILE A 102 -9.49 6.00 -23.44
N MET A 103 -9.06 4.79 -23.84
CA MET A 103 -9.27 4.27 -25.19
C MET A 103 -10.70 3.75 -25.48
N SER A 104 -11.56 3.56 -24.47
CA SER A 104 -12.85 2.85 -24.63
C SER A 104 -14.11 3.72 -24.43
N LYS A 105 -14.17 4.70 -23.52
CA LYS A 105 -15.30 5.65 -23.38
C LYS A 105 -15.00 6.70 -22.31
N SER A 106 -15.16 7.99 -22.65
CA SER A 106 -15.13 9.10 -21.71
C SER A 106 -16.29 9.00 -20.71
N SER A 107 -15.98 8.64 -19.46
CA SER A 107 -16.86 8.81 -18.31
C SER A 107 -16.05 9.42 -17.16
N ASN A 108 -16.00 10.76 -17.15
CA ASN A 108 -15.15 11.56 -16.27
C ASN A 108 -15.40 11.33 -14.77
N THR A 109 -16.59 10.83 -14.38
CA THR A 109 -16.97 10.66 -12.97
C THR A 109 -16.29 9.44 -12.33
N THR A 110 -16.15 8.33 -13.04
CA THR A 110 -15.51 7.11 -12.51
C THR A 110 -13.99 7.24 -12.38
N GLU A 111 -13.36 8.02 -13.27
CA GLU A 111 -11.91 8.27 -13.24
C GLU A 111 -11.53 9.09 -12.01
N ASN A 112 -12.27 10.17 -11.72
CA ASN A 112 -12.04 11.01 -10.55
C ASN A 112 -12.17 10.23 -9.24
N ILE A 113 -13.15 9.33 -9.12
CA ILE A 113 -13.34 8.50 -7.93
C ILE A 113 -12.15 7.56 -7.72
N ILE A 114 -11.66 6.92 -8.79
CA ILE A 114 -10.50 6.04 -8.73
C ILE A 114 -9.24 6.81 -8.34
N LEU A 115 -9.04 8.02 -8.91
CA LEU A 115 -7.92 8.89 -8.57
C LEU A 115 -7.96 9.35 -7.09
N ILE A 116 -9.13 9.67 -6.55
CA ILE A 116 -9.28 10.05 -5.13
C ILE A 116 -8.97 8.86 -4.22
N LEU A 117 -9.54 7.68 -4.50
CA LEU A 117 -9.27 6.45 -3.74
C LEU A 117 -7.79 6.05 -3.78
N TYR A 118 -7.15 6.30 -4.93
CA TYR A 118 -5.74 6.09 -5.15
C TYR A 118 -4.85 7.05 -4.33
N ILE A 119 -5.17 8.35 -4.33
CA ILE A 119 -4.46 9.36 -3.52
C ILE A 119 -4.53 9.02 -2.03
N LEU A 120 -5.69 8.54 -1.55
CA LEU A 120 -5.85 8.10 -0.17
C LEU A 120 -4.99 6.87 0.17
N ALA A 121 -4.84 5.92 -0.76
CA ALA A 121 -3.97 4.75 -0.56
C ALA A 121 -2.48 5.11 -0.56
N VAL A 122 -2.05 6.07 -1.40
CA VAL A 122 -0.66 6.56 -1.44
C VAL A 122 -0.33 7.36 -0.17
N ALA A 123 -1.29 8.11 0.37
CA ALA A 123 -1.10 8.89 1.60
C ALA A 123 -0.71 8.03 2.83
N GLU A 124 -1.14 6.76 2.88
CA GLU A 124 -0.84 5.85 3.99
C GLU A 124 0.59 5.27 3.94
N VAL A 125 1.21 5.22 2.75
CA VAL A 125 2.52 4.59 2.53
C VAL A 125 3.67 5.53 2.94
N SER A 126 3.47 6.84 2.83
CA SER A 126 4.54 7.85 2.83
C SER A 126 5.12 8.26 4.20
N GLY A 127 4.95 7.46 5.25
CA GLY A 127 5.48 7.79 6.58
C GLY A 127 6.98 7.52 6.78
N ALA A 128 7.63 6.73 5.92
CA ALA A 128 9.01 6.28 6.16
C ALA A 128 9.87 5.97 4.92
N SER A 129 9.30 5.88 3.72
CA SER A 129 10.02 5.38 2.54
C SER A 129 10.21 6.49 1.49
N CYS A 130 11.37 7.16 1.51
CA CYS A 130 11.73 8.12 0.44
C CYS A 130 11.94 7.43 -0.93
N GLY A 131 12.20 6.12 -0.96
CA GLY A 131 12.53 5.37 -2.18
C GLY A 131 11.34 5.10 -3.11
N ASP A 132 10.16 4.81 -2.55
CA ASP A 132 8.98 4.41 -3.34
C ASP A 132 8.41 5.55 -4.19
N TYR A 133 8.63 6.79 -3.75
CA TYR A 133 8.19 8.00 -4.44
C TYR A 133 8.75 8.13 -5.86
N ILE A 134 9.98 7.66 -6.09
CA ILE A 134 10.63 7.75 -7.41
C ILE A 134 9.89 6.85 -8.39
N TYR A 135 9.65 5.59 -8.01
CA TYR A 135 8.99 4.61 -8.86
C TYR A 135 7.54 4.99 -9.20
N ILE A 136 6.79 5.53 -8.23
CA ILE A 136 5.44 6.03 -8.49
C ILE A 136 5.48 7.22 -9.47
N SER A 137 6.48 8.10 -9.35
CA SER A 137 6.62 9.28 -10.22
C SER A 137 6.96 8.94 -11.67
N GLU A 138 7.69 7.84 -11.89
CA GLU A 138 8.07 7.34 -13.22
C GLU A 138 6.90 6.67 -13.95
N LEU A 139 5.93 6.15 -13.20
CA LEU A 139 4.79 5.43 -13.73
C LEU A 139 3.71 6.36 -14.32
N TYR A 140 3.69 7.64 -13.91
CA TYR A 140 2.70 8.60 -14.40
C TYR A 140 3.06 9.15 -15.80
N PRO A 141 2.05 9.37 -16.66
CA PRO A 141 2.24 10.11 -17.89
C PRO A 141 2.47 11.59 -17.55
N THR A 142 3.24 12.26 -18.40
CA THR A 142 3.78 13.61 -18.14
C THR A 142 2.73 14.67 -17.80
N HIS A 143 1.48 14.49 -18.20
CA HIS A 143 0.39 15.45 -17.99
C HIS A 143 -0.23 15.43 -16.57
N ILE A 144 -0.28 14.29 -15.88
CA ILE A 144 -0.81 14.20 -14.49
C ILE A 144 0.27 14.03 -13.42
N ARG A 145 1.51 13.71 -13.81
CA ARG A 145 2.62 13.41 -12.89
C ARG A 145 2.85 14.51 -11.84
N SER A 146 2.87 15.78 -12.26
CA SER A 146 3.13 16.91 -11.36
C SER A 146 2.00 17.09 -10.33
N VAL A 147 0.75 16.97 -10.77
CA VAL A 147 -0.44 17.11 -9.91
C VAL A 147 -0.52 15.96 -8.91
N GLY A 148 -0.36 14.71 -9.36
CA GLY A 148 -0.38 13.53 -8.50
C GLY A 148 0.72 13.57 -7.43
N ASN A 149 1.95 13.94 -7.82
CA ASN A 149 3.06 14.04 -6.89
C ASN A 149 2.89 15.20 -5.88
N GLY A 150 2.35 16.35 -6.31
CA GLY A 150 2.04 17.48 -5.44
C GLY A 150 0.97 17.14 -4.38
N ILE A 151 -0.08 16.42 -4.77
CA ILE A 151 -1.14 16.01 -3.85
C ILE A 151 -0.58 14.98 -2.84
N ALA A 152 0.13 13.95 -3.31
CA ALA A 152 0.72 12.93 -2.43
C ALA A 152 1.70 13.51 -1.38
N THR A 153 2.52 14.49 -1.77
CA THR A 153 3.46 15.15 -0.84
C THR A 153 2.76 16.07 0.17
N THR A 154 1.64 16.68 -0.20
CA THR A 154 0.83 17.50 0.71
C THR A 154 0.19 16.62 1.79
N PHE A 155 -0.37 15.47 1.42
CA PHE A 155 -0.90 14.50 2.38
C PHE A 155 0.19 13.86 3.25
N MET A 156 1.38 13.58 2.71
CA MET A 156 2.51 13.14 3.54
C MET A 156 2.82 14.14 4.66
N ARG A 157 2.77 15.45 4.35
CA ARG A 157 3.02 16.49 5.36
C ARG A 157 1.95 16.55 6.44
N THR A 158 0.68 16.34 6.10
CA THR A 158 -0.37 16.30 7.12
C THR A 158 -0.21 15.10 8.06
N VAL A 159 0.18 13.93 7.53
CA VAL A 159 0.50 12.75 8.36
C VAL A 159 1.69 13.01 9.28
N CYS A 160 2.75 13.66 8.79
CA CYS A 160 3.89 14.07 9.61
C CYS A 160 3.51 15.08 10.70
N MET A 161 2.57 15.99 10.44
CA MET A 161 2.04 16.93 11.43
C MET A 161 1.19 16.24 12.50
N ILE A 162 0.51 15.14 12.15
CA ILE A 162 -0.29 14.33 13.08
C ILE A 162 0.60 13.39 13.92
N SER A 163 1.76 12.98 13.40
CA SER A 163 2.76 12.12 14.09
C SER A 163 3.09 12.52 15.54
N PRO A 164 3.41 13.79 15.87
CA PRO A 164 3.68 14.18 17.26
C PRO A 164 2.45 14.00 18.17
N PHE A 165 1.23 14.22 17.68
CA PHE A 165 0.01 13.99 18.45
C PHE A 165 -0.26 12.50 18.67
N LEU A 166 0.04 11.64 17.69
CA LEU A 166 -0.04 10.19 17.85
C LEU A 166 1.00 9.67 18.85
N LYS A 167 2.20 10.25 18.86
CA LYS A 167 3.23 9.94 19.88
C LYS A 167 2.76 10.35 21.28
N LEU A 168 2.13 11.51 21.40
CA LEU A 168 1.54 11.98 22.66
C LEU A 168 0.44 11.02 23.13
N LEU A 169 -0.43 10.58 22.22
CA LEU A 169 -1.46 9.59 22.51
C LEU A 169 -0.88 8.22 22.90
N ALA A 170 0.24 7.83 22.29
CA ALA A 170 0.95 6.58 22.62
C ALA A 170 1.45 6.54 24.08
N MET A 171 1.77 7.70 24.66
CA MET A 171 2.19 7.78 26.06
C MET A 171 1.04 7.46 27.02
N ALA A 172 -0.20 7.84 26.67
CA ALA A 172 -1.40 7.52 27.44
C ALA A 172 -1.90 6.09 27.18
N PHE A 173 -2.00 5.69 25.90
CA PHE A 173 -2.48 4.37 25.48
C PHE A 173 -1.54 3.78 24.41
N PRO A 174 -0.68 2.80 24.74
CA PRO A 174 0.31 2.25 23.82
C PRO A 174 -0.26 1.58 22.56
N TRP A 175 -1.46 0.99 22.67
CA TRP A 175 -2.12 0.26 21.57
C TRP A 175 -2.90 1.19 20.63
N ALA A 176 -3.30 2.38 21.09
CA ALA A 176 -4.25 3.23 20.38
C ALA A 176 -3.75 3.72 19.01
N PRO A 177 -2.50 4.22 18.85
CA PRO A 177 -2.03 4.69 17.55
C PRO A 177 -1.98 3.59 16.48
N GLY A 178 -1.56 2.38 16.86
CA GLY A 178 -1.50 1.24 15.95
C GLY A 178 -2.87 0.80 15.45
N VAL A 179 -3.88 0.81 16.32
CA VAL A 179 -5.26 0.46 15.94
C VAL A 179 -5.91 1.56 15.11
N ILE A 180 -5.71 2.83 15.43
CA ILE A 180 -6.30 3.95 14.69
C ILE A 180 -5.78 3.97 13.24
N ILE A 181 -4.46 3.89 13.05
CA ILE A 181 -3.85 3.85 11.71
C ILE A 181 -4.23 2.55 11.00
N GLY A 182 -4.23 1.42 11.72
CA GLY A 182 -4.62 0.12 11.17
C GLY A 182 -6.04 0.12 10.63
N ALA A 183 -6.99 0.66 11.40
CA ALA A 183 -8.39 0.75 11.05
C ALA A 183 -8.62 1.65 9.82
N SER A 184 -7.94 2.80 9.72
CA SER A 184 -8.04 3.64 8.53
C SER A 184 -7.56 2.90 7.26
N CYS A 185 -6.47 2.16 7.36
CA CYS A 185 -5.94 1.33 6.27
C CYS A 185 -6.88 0.18 5.88
N ILE A 186 -7.62 -0.39 6.85
CA ILE A 186 -8.62 -1.43 6.57
C ILE A 186 -9.80 -0.82 5.80
N VAL A 187 -10.30 0.33 6.24
CA VAL A 187 -11.42 1.02 5.58
C VAL A 187 -11.08 1.38 4.13
N THR A 188 -9.90 1.96 3.88
CA THR A 188 -9.46 2.27 2.50
C THR A 188 -9.29 1.01 1.66
N SER A 189 -8.75 -0.06 2.23
CA SER A 189 -8.58 -1.34 1.52
C SER A 189 -9.92 -2.01 1.15
N ILE A 190 -10.90 -1.99 2.06
CA ILE A 190 -12.25 -2.51 1.79
C ILE A 190 -12.94 -1.66 0.73
N LEU A 191 -12.85 -0.34 0.83
CA LEU A 191 -13.46 0.57 -0.14
C LEU A 191 -12.91 0.34 -1.56
N ILE A 192 -11.60 0.11 -1.67
CA ILE A 192 -10.94 -0.24 -2.94
C ILE A 192 -11.41 -1.61 -3.46
N GLN A 193 -11.61 -2.62 -2.60
CA GLN A 193 -12.14 -3.90 -3.04
C GLN A 193 -13.59 -3.82 -3.54
N VAL A 194 -14.43 -2.99 -2.90
CA VAL A 194 -15.83 -2.81 -3.28
C VAL A 194 -15.97 -2.06 -4.60
N PHE A 195 -15.21 -0.98 -4.79
CA PHE A 195 -15.30 -0.16 -6.01
C PHE A 195 -14.59 -0.76 -7.22
N LEU A 196 -13.61 -1.63 -6.98
CA LEU A 196 -12.82 -2.23 -8.03
C LEU A 196 -13.20 -3.71 -8.10
N PRO A 197 -13.97 -4.18 -9.11
CA PRO A 197 -14.21 -5.61 -9.28
C PRO A 197 -12.88 -6.34 -9.46
N GLU A 198 -12.74 -7.50 -8.82
CA GLU A 198 -11.56 -8.35 -8.96
C GLU A 198 -11.34 -8.73 -10.43
N THR A 199 -10.18 -8.37 -10.97
CA THR A 199 -9.62 -8.95 -12.20
C THR A 199 -9.05 -10.35 -11.92
N GLY A 200 -9.69 -11.11 -11.03
CA GLY A 200 -9.33 -12.50 -10.74
C GLY A 200 -9.44 -13.35 -12.00
N ASN A 201 -8.38 -14.10 -12.31
CA ASN A 201 -8.26 -15.11 -13.37
C ASN A 201 -7.89 -14.70 -14.80
N ARG A 202 -7.43 -13.48 -15.08
CA ARG A 202 -6.67 -13.26 -16.33
C ARG A 202 -5.22 -12.98 -15.99
N VAL A 203 -4.36 -13.96 -16.29
CA VAL A 203 -2.92 -13.76 -16.42
C VAL A 203 -2.76 -12.48 -17.23
N LEU A 204 -2.14 -11.45 -16.65
CA LEU A 204 -1.83 -10.25 -17.43
C LEU A 204 -1.04 -10.75 -18.65
N PRO A 205 -1.49 -10.52 -19.88
CA PRO A 205 -0.78 -10.98 -21.07
C PRO A 205 0.65 -10.47 -21.01
N GLN A 206 1.59 -11.34 -20.66
CA GLN A 206 2.99 -10.97 -20.46
C GLN A 206 3.67 -10.72 -21.81
N ARG A 207 3.04 -11.13 -22.92
CA ARG A 207 3.55 -10.97 -24.28
C ARG A 207 2.79 -9.88 -25.03
N ILE A 208 3.52 -9.04 -25.75
CA ILE A 208 2.97 -8.07 -26.72
C ILE A 208 2.06 -8.79 -27.74
N GLU A 209 2.31 -10.08 -28.00
CA GLU A 209 1.51 -10.92 -28.89
C GLU A 209 0.08 -11.16 -28.39
N ASP A 210 -0.10 -11.34 -27.07
CA ASP A 210 -1.42 -11.58 -26.48
C ASP A 210 -2.28 -10.30 -26.50
N LEU A 211 -1.65 -9.12 -26.40
CA LEU A 211 -2.31 -7.82 -26.61
C LEU A 211 -2.79 -7.70 -28.05
N LYS A 212 -1.97 -8.09 -29.03
CA LYS A 212 -2.35 -8.09 -30.46
C LYS A 212 -3.49 -9.05 -30.76
N MET A 213 -3.53 -10.23 -30.11
CA MET A 213 -4.63 -11.18 -30.27
C MET A 213 -5.94 -10.67 -29.68
N ALA A 214 -5.89 -10.00 -28.52
CA ALA A 214 -7.06 -9.39 -27.89
C ALA A 214 -7.63 -8.22 -28.74
N GLU A 215 -6.77 -7.35 -29.27
CA GLU A 215 -7.19 -6.28 -30.19
C GLU A 215 -7.83 -6.84 -31.47
N LYS A 216 -7.25 -7.90 -32.05
CA LYS A 216 -7.83 -8.56 -33.25
C LYS A 216 -9.21 -9.15 -32.98
N LYS A 217 -9.40 -9.72 -31.79
CA LYS A 217 -10.69 -10.30 -31.37
C LYS A 217 -11.74 -9.22 -31.12
N ASN A 218 -11.34 -8.08 -30.54
CA ASN A 218 -12.24 -6.95 -30.31
C ASN A 218 -12.66 -6.29 -31.63
N LYS A 219 -11.70 -6.01 -32.54
CA LYS A 219 -12.01 -5.52 -33.90
C LYS A 219 -12.97 -6.44 -34.66
N ARG A 220 -12.81 -7.76 -34.54
CA ARG A 220 -13.69 -8.73 -35.21
C ARG A 220 -15.10 -8.77 -34.63
N ASN A 221 -15.27 -8.44 -33.36
CA ASN A 221 -16.59 -8.33 -32.73
C ASN A 221 -17.28 -7.00 -33.07
N ASP A 222 -16.54 -5.89 -33.14
CA ASP A 222 -17.08 -4.60 -33.60
C ASP A 222 -17.56 -4.68 -35.06
N ILE A 223 -16.81 -5.36 -35.94
CA ILE A 223 -17.22 -5.61 -37.33
C ILE A 223 -18.47 -6.48 -37.40
N LYS A 224 -18.64 -7.45 -36.48
CA LYS A 224 -19.87 -8.27 -36.41
C LYS A 224 -21.07 -7.48 -35.89
N MET A 225 -20.89 -6.49 -35.02
CA MET A 225 -21.98 -5.65 -34.54
C MET A 225 -22.41 -4.59 -35.57
N GLN A 226 -21.50 -4.12 -36.43
CA GLN A 226 -21.82 -3.20 -37.53
C GLN A 226 -22.47 -3.87 -38.76
N GLY A 227 -22.47 -5.20 -38.84
CA GLY A 227 -23.09 -5.96 -39.94
C GLY A 227 -24.50 -6.50 -39.65
N VAL A 228 -25.10 -6.13 -38.51
CA VAL A 228 -26.44 -6.62 -38.06
C VAL A 228 -27.45 -5.46 -37.92
N SER A 229 -27.11 -4.26 -38.42
CA SER A 229 -28.03 -3.12 -38.56
C SER A 229 -28.46 -2.93 -40.01
#